data_AF-A0A7X8XH25-F1
#
_entry.id   AF-A0A7X8XH25-F1
#
_cell.length_a   1.000
_cell.length_b   1.000
_cell.length_c   1.000
_cell.angle_alpha   90.00
_cell.angle_beta   90.00
_cell.angle_gamma   90.00
#
_symmetry.space_group_name_H-M   'P 1'
#
loop_
_entity.id
_entity.type
_entity.pdbx_description
1 polymer ?
#
loop_
_entity_poly.entity_id
_entity_poly.type
_entity_poly.pdbx_seq_one_letter_code
_entity_poly.pdbx_strand_id
1 'polypeptide(L)'
;MRESDCWHLRSIGEIPLEKVQKNLRELSTFMETGVEVIKSIFFAYHPFALIIRVSQDLAYEPTEQSRALLSYLVSLLPFARLDGPTLDEVSTKEYRRLTNSFDELLRKSIRWVDNTALRLRSEGTIVGDEVMLAFQEEGLAFLLGPEPSDVEQQIRALQYRLQPFNTLISDVFAAKLDGLLAAFKLLVQAPKHHLQDWEVVSNTALTERDAHLLSVEMASQSWDESSHLLIEREGSSRPPFVRLRSTYYAFDAHRLLVDGYAIIKAAVIGQGEEFKNAWREIEQTKNRLLPITFFTAMLSNMHWQRDWPLGEGSVDALFERDEKRLLIQVPWADWTTQGINPLVVQSAQGT
;
A
#
# COMPACT_ATOMS: atom_id res chain seq x y z
N MET A 1 -5.50 -14.32 14.46
CA MET A 1 -5.65 -15.06 13.17
C MET A 1 -4.30 -15.28 12.50
N ARG A 2 -3.39 -14.28 12.48
CA ARG A 2 -2.02 -14.45 11.96
C ARG A 2 -1.34 -15.75 12.38
N GLU A 3 -1.45 -16.15 13.65
CA GLU A 3 -0.84 -17.40 14.16
C GLU A 3 -1.64 -18.69 13.87
N SER A 4 -2.96 -18.62 13.68
CA SER A 4 -3.80 -19.82 13.52
C SER A 4 -3.81 -20.36 12.09
N ASP A 5 -3.69 -19.47 11.11
CA ASP A 5 -3.78 -19.81 9.69
C ASP A 5 -2.42 -19.81 8.98
N CYS A 6 -1.37 -19.26 9.58
CA CYS A 6 -0.01 -19.38 9.04
C CYS A 6 0.63 -20.71 9.42
N TRP A 7 1.64 -21.12 8.68
CA TRP A 7 2.54 -22.18 9.10
C TRP A 7 3.62 -21.64 10.04
N HIS A 8 3.92 -22.39 11.11
CA HIS A 8 5.13 -22.16 11.90
C HIS A 8 6.35 -22.65 11.12
N LEU A 9 6.84 -21.83 10.17
CA LEU A 9 7.87 -22.21 9.20
C LEU A 9 9.16 -22.74 9.85
N ARG A 10 9.51 -22.31 11.07
CA ARG A 10 10.65 -22.84 11.84
C ARG A 10 10.51 -24.31 12.24
N SER A 11 9.28 -24.78 12.43
CA SER A 11 8.98 -26.16 12.84
C SER A 11 8.71 -27.08 11.65
N ILE A 12 8.58 -26.51 10.46
CA ILE A 12 8.39 -27.26 9.23
C ILE A 12 9.76 -27.74 8.76
N GLY A 13 9.93 -29.07 8.73
CA GLY A 13 11.12 -29.70 8.15
C GLY A 13 11.21 -29.47 6.63
N GLU A 14 12.18 -30.09 5.99
CA GLU A 14 12.35 -29.96 4.54
C GLU A 14 11.14 -30.53 3.79
N ILE A 15 10.47 -29.69 3.00
CA ILE A 15 9.41 -30.09 2.08
C ILE A 15 10.01 -30.14 0.67
N PRO A 16 9.83 -31.25 -0.09
CA PRO A 16 10.33 -31.34 -1.45
C PRO A 16 9.79 -30.20 -2.34
N LEU A 17 10.68 -29.59 -3.14
CA LEU A 17 10.35 -28.47 -4.02
C LEU A 17 9.17 -28.80 -4.95
N GLU A 18 9.13 -30.02 -5.50
CA GLU A 18 8.02 -30.48 -6.35
C GLU A 18 6.67 -30.42 -5.65
N LYS A 19 6.63 -30.76 -4.35
CA LYS A 19 5.41 -30.70 -3.53
C LYS A 19 4.99 -29.25 -3.29
N VAL A 20 5.94 -28.37 -2.99
CA VAL A 20 5.68 -26.92 -2.82
C VAL A 20 5.12 -26.32 -4.12
N GLN A 21 5.74 -26.63 -5.27
CA GLN A 21 5.27 -26.16 -6.57
C GLN A 21 3.90 -26.72 -6.97
N LYS A 22 3.60 -27.96 -6.57
CA LYS A 22 2.25 -28.53 -6.74
C LYS A 22 1.23 -27.78 -5.88
N ASN A 23 1.54 -27.54 -4.60
CA ASN A 23 0.65 -26.79 -3.70
C ASN A 23 0.35 -25.39 -4.23
N LEU A 24 1.37 -24.65 -4.71
CA LEU A 24 1.18 -23.32 -5.29
C LEU A 24 0.20 -23.37 -6.46
N ARG A 25 0.38 -24.31 -7.41
CA ARG A 25 -0.55 -24.46 -8.54
C ARG A 25 -1.99 -24.73 -8.09
N GLU A 26 -2.18 -25.65 -7.14
CA GLU A 26 -3.51 -25.95 -6.61
C GLU A 26 -4.14 -24.75 -5.90
N LEU A 27 -3.36 -24.01 -5.11
CA LEU A 27 -3.82 -22.80 -4.43
C LEU A 27 -4.31 -21.74 -5.42
N SER A 28 -3.61 -21.52 -6.54
CA SER A 28 -4.05 -20.57 -7.59
C SER A 28 -5.47 -20.87 -8.05
N THR A 29 -5.72 -22.12 -8.47
CA THR A 29 -7.02 -22.55 -8.98
C THR A 29 -8.14 -22.41 -7.94
N PHE A 30 -7.85 -22.72 -6.67
CA PHE A 30 -8.83 -22.53 -5.59
C PHE A 30 -9.14 -21.05 -5.36
N MET A 31 -8.14 -20.18 -5.40
CA MET A 31 -8.33 -18.74 -5.21
C MET A 31 -9.13 -18.12 -6.35
N GLU A 32 -8.87 -18.51 -7.60
CA GLU A 32 -9.64 -18.10 -8.78
C GLU A 32 -11.14 -18.41 -8.61
N THR A 33 -11.46 -19.62 -8.12
CA THR A 33 -12.85 -20.01 -7.84
C THR A 33 -13.49 -19.10 -6.79
N GLY A 34 -12.75 -18.73 -5.75
CA GLY A 34 -13.20 -17.78 -4.72
C GLY A 34 -13.48 -16.39 -5.29
N VAL A 35 -12.60 -15.89 -6.16
CA VAL A 35 -12.76 -14.60 -6.83
C VAL A 35 -14.01 -14.58 -7.72
N GLU A 36 -14.29 -15.65 -8.46
CA GLU A 36 -15.50 -15.71 -9.30
C GLU A 36 -16.80 -15.66 -8.47
N VAL A 37 -16.83 -16.27 -7.29
CA VAL A 37 -17.98 -16.15 -6.37
C VAL A 37 -18.12 -14.71 -5.89
N ILE A 38 -17.02 -14.06 -5.49
CA ILE A 38 -17.04 -12.68 -5.01
C ILE A 38 -17.47 -11.72 -6.13
N LYS A 39 -16.92 -11.88 -7.34
CA LYS A 39 -17.31 -11.13 -8.55
C LYS A 39 -18.79 -11.26 -8.85
N SER A 40 -19.33 -12.47 -8.81
CA SER A 40 -20.76 -12.72 -9.03
C SER A 40 -21.64 -11.96 -8.04
N ILE A 41 -21.25 -11.91 -6.77
CA ILE A 41 -21.99 -11.15 -5.74
C ILE A 41 -21.79 -9.65 -5.96
N PHE A 42 -20.56 -9.22 -6.19
CA PHE A 42 -20.20 -7.81 -6.37
C PHE A 42 -20.96 -7.15 -7.53
N PHE A 43 -21.16 -7.86 -8.64
CA PHE A 43 -21.94 -7.36 -9.78
C PHE A 43 -23.45 -7.54 -9.65
N ALA A 44 -23.93 -8.32 -8.69
CA ALA A 44 -25.35 -8.49 -8.43
C ALA A 44 -25.94 -7.38 -7.55
N TYR A 45 -25.11 -6.62 -6.83
CA TYR A 45 -25.53 -5.57 -5.90
C TYR A 45 -24.89 -4.23 -6.24
N HIS A 46 -25.51 -3.13 -5.77
CA HIS A 46 -24.87 -1.83 -5.84
C HIS A 46 -23.61 -1.84 -4.96
N PRO A 47 -22.44 -1.42 -5.44
CA PRO A 47 -21.17 -1.52 -4.72
C PRO A 47 -21.19 -0.85 -3.33
N PHE A 48 -21.89 0.28 -3.21
CA PHE A 48 -22.03 0.97 -1.91
C PHE A 48 -22.85 0.17 -0.90
N ALA A 49 -23.83 -0.64 -1.33
CA ALA A 49 -24.61 -1.45 -0.39
C ALA A 49 -23.72 -2.49 0.30
N LEU A 50 -22.80 -3.11 -0.46
CA LEU A 50 -21.81 -4.04 0.07
C LEU A 50 -20.85 -3.35 1.05
N ILE A 51 -20.33 -2.18 0.67
CA ILE A 51 -19.40 -1.42 1.52
C ILE A 51 -20.08 -0.99 2.82
N ILE A 52 -21.26 -0.37 2.74
CA ILE A 52 -22.03 0.05 3.92
C ILE A 52 -22.27 -1.14 4.85
N ARG A 53 -22.61 -2.31 4.29
CA ARG A 53 -22.84 -3.51 5.09
C ARG A 53 -21.59 -3.98 5.83
N VAL A 54 -20.43 -3.99 5.18
CA VAL A 54 -19.14 -4.34 5.82
C VAL A 54 -18.76 -3.29 6.87
N SER A 55 -19.01 -2.00 6.60
CA SER A 55 -18.75 -0.93 7.55
C SER A 55 -19.60 -1.01 8.82
N GLN A 56 -20.84 -1.47 8.72
CA GLN A 56 -21.70 -1.72 9.88
C GLN A 56 -21.12 -2.82 10.78
N ASP A 57 -20.62 -3.91 10.20
CA ASP A 57 -19.98 -4.98 10.95
C ASP A 57 -18.69 -4.48 11.62
N LEU A 58 -17.88 -3.69 10.92
CA LEU A 58 -16.67 -3.06 11.47
C LEU A 58 -16.97 -2.13 12.65
N ALA A 59 -18.09 -1.42 12.63
CA ALA A 59 -18.49 -0.54 13.73
C ALA A 59 -18.94 -1.32 14.98
N TYR A 60 -19.47 -2.53 14.81
CA TYR A 60 -19.93 -3.38 15.90
C TYR A 60 -18.79 -4.24 16.48
N GLU A 61 -18.06 -4.94 15.61
CA GLU A 61 -16.97 -5.84 15.99
C GLU A 61 -15.84 -5.77 14.94
N PRO A 62 -14.87 -4.86 15.11
CA PRO A 62 -13.82 -4.68 14.13
C PRO A 62 -12.83 -5.84 14.15
N THR A 63 -12.83 -6.66 13.09
CA THR A 63 -11.90 -7.77 12.89
C THR A 63 -10.88 -7.44 11.79
N GLU A 64 -9.72 -8.12 11.80
CA GLU A 64 -8.72 -7.97 10.73
C GLU A 64 -9.31 -8.37 9.37
N GLN A 65 -10.15 -9.42 9.35
CA GLN A 65 -10.83 -9.94 8.17
C GLN A 65 -11.82 -8.94 7.58
N SER A 66 -12.65 -8.29 8.41
CA SER A 66 -13.62 -7.31 7.94
C SER A 66 -12.94 -6.06 7.37
N ARG A 67 -11.79 -5.63 7.93
CA ARG A 67 -10.98 -4.55 7.35
C ARG A 67 -10.38 -4.95 6.01
N ALA A 68 -9.80 -6.15 5.94
CA ALA A 68 -9.25 -6.69 4.70
C ALA A 68 -10.34 -6.83 3.61
N LEU A 69 -11.56 -7.24 3.98
CA LEU A 69 -12.71 -7.33 3.08
C LEU A 69 -13.15 -5.94 2.59
N LEU A 70 -13.24 -4.95 3.48
CA LEU A 70 -13.55 -3.57 3.10
C LEU A 70 -12.52 -3.07 2.08
N SER A 71 -11.23 -3.18 2.40
CA SER A 71 -10.14 -2.81 1.50
C SER A 71 -10.20 -3.59 0.18
N TYR A 72 -10.62 -4.86 0.25
CA TYR A 72 -10.80 -5.69 -0.92
C TYR A 72 -11.86 -5.12 -1.85
N LEU A 73 -13.07 -4.90 -1.34
CA LEU A 73 -14.20 -4.37 -2.09
C LEU A 73 -13.95 -2.96 -2.64
N VAL A 74 -13.30 -2.09 -1.86
CA VAL A 74 -12.94 -0.73 -2.30
C VAL A 74 -12.04 -0.79 -3.52
N SER A 75 -11.07 -1.71 -3.56
CA SER A 75 -10.18 -1.89 -4.70
C SER A 75 -10.89 -2.38 -5.97
N LEU A 76 -12.10 -2.96 -5.83
CA LEU A 76 -12.91 -3.45 -6.95
C LEU A 76 -13.82 -2.37 -7.54
N LEU A 77 -13.98 -1.22 -6.87
CA LEU A 77 -14.86 -0.14 -7.31
C LEU A 77 -14.56 0.41 -8.72
N PRO A 78 -13.30 0.50 -9.19
CA PRO A 78 -13.01 0.85 -10.58
C PRO A 78 -13.60 -0.11 -11.60
N PHE A 79 -13.91 -1.35 -11.20
CA PHE A 79 -14.46 -2.40 -12.05
C PHE A 79 -15.97 -2.62 -11.85
N ALA A 80 -16.61 -1.81 -11.00
CA ALA A 80 -18.03 -1.95 -10.68
C ALA A 80 -18.93 -1.81 -11.91
N ARG A 81 -20.15 -2.37 -11.83
CA ARG A 81 -21.21 -2.13 -12.81
C ARG A 81 -22.25 -1.19 -12.21
N LEU A 82 -22.48 -0.05 -12.86
CA LEU A 82 -23.44 0.95 -12.41
C LEU A 82 -24.82 0.77 -13.06
N ASP A 83 -24.90 -0.01 -14.14
CA ASP A 83 -26.07 -0.11 -15.02
C ASP A 83 -27.14 -1.10 -14.53
N GLY A 84 -27.11 -1.50 -13.26
CA GLY A 84 -27.96 -2.57 -12.73
C GLY A 84 -28.68 -2.21 -11.43
N PRO A 85 -28.16 -2.58 -10.25
CA PRO A 85 -28.97 -2.61 -9.02
C PRO A 85 -29.12 -1.23 -8.40
N THR A 86 -30.32 -0.93 -7.89
CA THR A 86 -30.56 0.18 -6.97
C THR A 86 -29.78 -0.02 -5.66
N LEU A 87 -29.61 1.07 -4.91
CA LEU A 87 -28.97 1.01 -3.58
C LEU A 87 -29.91 0.32 -2.58
N ASP A 88 -30.01 -1.00 -2.70
CA ASP A 88 -30.84 -1.86 -1.86
C ASP A 88 -30.00 -2.63 -0.84
N GLU A 89 -30.64 -3.13 0.21
CA GLU A 89 -29.98 -3.94 1.22
C GLU A 89 -29.47 -5.28 0.65
N VAL A 90 -28.24 -5.63 1.03
CA VAL A 90 -27.64 -6.92 0.68
C VAL A 90 -28.29 -8.00 1.53
N SER A 91 -28.85 -9.03 0.89
CA SER A 91 -29.47 -10.13 1.63
C SER A 91 -28.46 -10.82 2.57
N THR A 92 -28.91 -11.22 3.77
CA THR A 92 -28.04 -11.90 4.75
C THR A 92 -27.39 -13.17 4.18
N LYS A 93 -28.08 -13.87 3.28
CA LYS A 93 -27.57 -15.07 2.62
C LYS A 93 -26.38 -14.75 1.71
N GLU A 94 -26.52 -13.78 0.81
CA GLU A 94 -25.41 -13.41 -0.09
C GLU A 94 -24.28 -12.71 0.67
N TYR A 95 -24.59 -11.92 1.70
CA TYR A 95 -23.57 -11.33 2.54
C TYR A 95 -22.71 -12.38 3.26
N ARG A 96 -23.32 -13.41 3.87
CA ARG A 96 -22.57 -14.54 4.45
C ARG A 96 -21.76 -15.30 3.42
N ARG A 97 -22.30 -15.46 2.21
CA ARG A 97 -21.57 -16.12 1.11
C ARG A 97 -20.34 -15.31 0.72
N LEU A 98 -20.46 -13.98 0.61
CA LEU A 98 -19.35 -13.07 0.35
C LEU A 98 -18.26 -13.17 1.41
N THR A 99 -18.63 -13.06 2.70
CA THR A 99 -17.64 -13.12 3.80
C THR A 99 -16.93 -14.47 3.83
N ASN A 100 -17.68 -15.58 3.70
CA ASN A 100 -17.09 -16.92 3.70
C ASN A 100 -16.14 -17.15 2.52
N SER A 101 -16.51 -16.68 1.31
CA SER A 101 -15.65 -16.77 0.13
C SER A 101 -14.40 -15.91 0.27
N PHE A 102 -14.51 -14.72 0.88
CA PHE A 102 -13.35 -13.89 1.17
C PHE A 102 -12.43 -14.51 2.23
N ASP A 103 -12.97 -15.07 3.31
CA ASP A 103 -12.20 -15.74 4.35
C ASP A 103 -11.46 -16.97 3.81
N GLU A 104 -12.06 -17.69 2.87
CA GLU A 104 -11.38 -18.77 2.16
C GLU A 104 -10.26 -18.24 1.25
N LEU A 105 -10.54 -17.22 0.44
CA LEU A 105 -9.53 -16.57 -0.41
C LEU A 105 -8.33 -16.08 0.41
N LEU A 106 -8.58 -15.45 1.55
CA LEU A 106 -7.54 -14.94 2.45
C LEU A 106 -6.71 -16.09 3.04
N ARG A 107 -7.34 -17.15 3.56
CA ARG A 107 -6.61 -18.32 4.08
C ARG A 107 -5.75 -18.99 3.01
N LYS A 108 -6.25 -19.12 1.78
CA LYS A 108 -5.48 -19.68 0.67
C LYS A 108 -4.32 -18.77 0.28
N SER A 109 -4.51 -17.45 0.33
CA SER A 109 -3.45 -16.46 0.11
C SER A 109 -2.37 -16.53 1.19
N ILE A 110 -2.73 -16.72 2.46
CA ILE A 110 -1.77 -16.95 3.55
C ILE A 110 -0.95 -18.22 3.29
N ARG A 111 -1.61 -19.32 2.89
CA ARG A 111 -0.90 -20.56 2.51
C ARG A 111 0.01 -20.36 1.29
N TRP A 112 -0.36 -19.48 0.38
CA TRP A 112 0.49 -19.12 -0.75
C TRP A 112 1.78 -18.44 -0.28
N VAL A 113 1.69 -17.50 0.66
CA VAL A 113 2.87 -16.85 1.28
C VAL A 113 3.79 -17.91 1.91
N ASP A 114 3.22 -18.80 2.72
CA ASP A 114 3.97 -19.88 3.38
C ASP A 114 4.71 -20.78 2.36
N ASN A 115 4.00 -21.22 1.31
CA ASN A 115 4.59 -22.08 0.27
C ASN A 115 5.61 -21.30 -0.58
N THR A 116 5.43 -20.00 -0.80
CA THR A 116 6.40 -19.17 -1.52
C THR A 116 7.67 -19.01 -0.71
N ALA A 117 7.57 -18.76 0.61
CA ALA A 117 8.72 -18.68 1.50
C ALA A 117 9.55 -19.99 1.47
N LEU A 118 8.87 -21.13 1.53
CA LEU A 118 9.49 -22.45 1.45
C LEU A 118 10.13 -22.69 0.07
N ARG A 119 9.47 -22.29 -1.02
CA ARG A 119 10.03 -22.40 -2.38
C ARG A 119 11.34 -21.61 -2.48
N LEU A 120 11.32 -20.34 -2.06
CA LEU A 120 12.48 -19.45 -2.11
C LEU A 120 13.64 -19.96 -1.24
N ARG A 121 13.34 -20.61 -0.11
CA ARG A 121 14.35 -21.30 0.71
C ARG A 121 14.95 -22.50 -0.03
N SER A 122 14.12 -23.36 -0.62
CA SER A 122 14.60 -24.51 -1.41
C SER A 122 15.41 -24.10 -2.64
N GLU A 123 15.09 -22.97 -3.24
CA GLU A 123 15.82 -22.36 -4.38
C GLU A 123 17.11 -21.63 -3.95
N GLY A 124 17.37 -21.52 -2.64
CA GLY A 124 18.55 -20.83 -2.10
C GLY A 124 18.48 -19.30 -2.19
N THR A 125 17.32 -18.73 -2.54
CA THR A 125 17.12 -17.26 -2.56
C THR A 125 17.00 -16.69 -1.15
N ILE A 126 16.33 -17.41 -0.25
CA ILE A 126 16.27 -17.07 1.18
C ILE A 126 17.23 -17.98 1.93
N VAL A 127 18.22 -17.37 2.60
CA VAL A 127 19.19 -18.06 3.44
C VAL A 127 18.98 -17.68 4.90
N GLY A 128 18.61 -18.66 5.72
CA GLY A 128 18.38 -18.48 7.16
C GLY A 128 16.92 -18.28 7.55
N ASP A 129 16.57 -18.73 8.76
CA ASP A 129 15.20 -18.70 9.26
C ASP A 129 14.69 -17.28 9.53
N GLU A 130 15.59 -16.34 9.86
CA GLU A 130 15.22 -14.94 10.10
C GLU A 130 14.68 -14.26 8.84
N VAL A 131 15.36 -14.44 7.71
CA VAL A 131 14.94 -13.88 6.41
C VAL A 131 13.64 -14.52 5.94
N MET A 132 13.46 -15.82 6.18
CA MET A 132 12.22 -16.53 5.85
C MET A 132 11.02 -16.00 6.64
N LEU A 133 11.23 -15.74 7.94
CA LEU A 133 10.17 -15.16 8.79
C LEU A 133 9.88 -13.70 8.42
N ALA A 134 10.91 -12.90 8.11
CA ALA A 134 10.72 -11.54 7.62
C ALA A 134 9.91 -11.54 6.31
N PHE A 135 10.20 -12.45 5.38
CA PHE A 135 9.39 -12.60 4.16
C PHE A 135 7.93 -12.96 4.48
N GLN A 136 7.69 -13.90 5.41
CA GLN A 136 6.34 -14.28 5.82
C GLN A 136 5.61 -13.08 6.45
N GLU A 137 6.26 -12.34 7.33
CA GLU A 137 5.71 -11.15 7.98
C GLU A 137 5.31 -10.08 6.96
N GLU A 138 6.20 -9.73 6.03
CA GLU A 138 5.94 -8.75 4.96
C GLU A 138 4.82 -9.22 4.02
N GLY A 139 4.81 -10.51 3.65
CA GLY A 139 3.75 -11.09 2.82
C GLY A 139 2.38 -11.07 3.50
N LEU A 140 2.33 -11.34 4.81
CA LEU A 140 1.10 -11.27 5.60
C LEU A 140 0.61 -9.83 5.78
N ALA A 141 1.53 -8.90 6.06
CA ALA A 141 1.21 -7.48 6.17
C ALA A 141 0.63 -6.93 4.85
N PHE A 142 1.14 -7.39 3.71
CA PHE A 142 0.60 -7.05 2.39
C PHE A 142 -0.85 -7.55 2.20
N LEU A 143 -1.17 -8.79 2.62
CA LEU A 143 -2.50 -9.38 2.46
C LEU A 143 -3.55 -8.79 3.40
N LEU A 144 -3.18 -8.58 4.66
CA LEU A 144 -4.09 -8.19 5.75
C LEU A 144 -4.19 -6.67 5.90
N GLY A 145 -3.23 -5.95 5.32
CA GLY A 145 -3.06 -4.53 5.53
C GLY A 145 -2.30 -4.21 6.82
N PRO A 146 -1.93 -2.94 6.98
CA PRO A 146 -1.22 -2.45 8.16
C PRO A 146 -2.06 -2.63 9.42
N GLU A 147 -1.42 -2.99 10.54
CA GLU A 147 -2.10 -2.98 11.82
C GLU A 147 -2.53 -1.56 12.20
N PRO A 148 -3.66 -1.39 12.91
CA PRO A 148 -4.05 -0.09 13.43
C PRO A 148 -2.95 0.43 14.35
N SER A 149 -2.34 1.55 13.97
CA SER A 149 -1.40 2.26 14.83
C SER A 149 -1.96 3.63 15.21
N ASP A 150 -1.25 4.34 16.08
CA ASP A 150 -1.65 5.68 16.49
C ASP A 150 -1.71 6.62 15.26
N VAL A 151 -2.91 7.16 15.00
CA VAL A 151 -3.20 8.07 13.90
C VAL A 151 -2.30 9.31 13.96
N GLU A 152 -2.04 9.85 15.16
CA GLU A 152 -1.17 11.02 15.30
C GLU A 152 0.27 10.68 14.93
N GLN A 153 0.75 9.51 15.34
CA GLN A 153 2.08 9.05 14.98
C GLN A 153 2.21 8.84 13.46
N GLN A 154 1.20 8.24 12.81
CA GLN A 154 1.20 8.07 11.35
C GLN A 154 1.17 9.41 10.62
N ILE A 155 0.34 10.36 11.06
CA ILE A 155 0.27 11.71 10.49
C ILE A 155 1.63 12.42 10.60
N ARG A 156 2.27 12.38 11.78
CA ARG A 156 3.59 12.98 11.98
C ARG A 156 4.64 12.31 11.10
N ALA A 157 4.67 10.98 11.05
CA ALA A 157 5.59 10.24 10.20
C ALA A 157 5.40 10.60 8.72
N LEU A 158 4.15 10.67 8.26
CA LEU A 158 3.82 11.07 6.90
C LEU A 158 4.22 12.52 6.61
N GLN A 159 3.98 13.44 7.55
CA GLN A 159 4.42 14.84 7.46
C GLN A 159 5.93 14.93 7.30
N TYR A 160 6.71 14.27 8.16
CA TYR A 160 8.17 14.23 8.05
C TYR A 160 8.65 13.63 6.73
N ARG A 161 7.96 12.59 6.23
CA ARG A 161 8.32 11.97 4.95
C ARG A 161 8.10 12.92 3.78
N LEU A 162 7.03 13.72 3.80
CA LEU A 162 6.58 14.60 2.72
C LEU A 162 7.08 16.04 2.83
N GLN A 163 7.58 16.48 3.98
CA GLN A 163 8.07 17.85 4.22
C GLN A 163 9.08 18.33 3.17
N PRO A 164 10.04 17.51 2.67
CA PRO A 164 10.96 17.94 1.61
C PRO A 164 10.28 18.29 0.28
N PHE A 165 9.06 17.78 0.05
CA PHE A 165 8.30 17.96 -1.19
C PHE A 165 7.22 19.05 -1.07
N ASN A 166 7.21 19.82 0.02
CA ASN A 166 6.12 20.74 0.33
C ASN A 166 5.84 21.78 -0.77
N THR A 167 6.88 22.25 -1.47
CA THR A 167 6.73 23.15 -2.62
C THR A 167 5.96 22.47 -3.75
N LEU A 168 6.42 21.30 -4.21
CA LEU A 168 5.75 20.54 -5.28
C LEU A 168 4.31 20.18 -4.92
N ILE A 169 4.07 19.80 -3.66
CA ILE A 169 2.73 19.50 -3.17
C ILE A 169 1.85 20.76 -3.20
N SER A 170 2.37 21.92 -2.81
CA SER A 170 1.64 23.19 -2.81
C SER A 170 1.32 23.71 -4.22
N ASP A 171 2.14 23.37 -5.21
CA ASP A 171 1.89 23.72 -6.62
C ASP A 171 0.76 22.89 -7.23
N VAL A 172 0.54 21.67 -6.72
CA VAL A 172 -0.46 20.73 -7.22
C VAL A 172 -1.78 20.81 -6.44
N PHE A 173 -1.71 20.90 -5.12
CA PHE A 173 -2.86 20.85 -4.21
C PHE A 173 -3.14 22.21 -3.57
N ALA A 174 -4.39 22.67 -3.70
CA ALA A 174 -4.85 23.91 -3.08
C ALA A 174 -4.81 23.82 -1.54
N ALA A 175 -5.12 22.64 -0.99
CA ALA A 175 -5.06 22.36 0.43
C ALA A 175 -3.63 22.35 1.01
N LYS A 176 -2.58 22.24 0.16
CA LYS A 176 -1.18 22.04 0.57
C LYS A 176 -1.00 20.79 1.45
N LEU A 177 0.23 20.53 1.90
CA LEU A 177 0.52 19.35 2.72
C LEU A 177 -0.30 19.32 4.02
N ASP A 178 -0.33 20.43 4.77
CA ASP A 178 -1.02 20.45 6.07
C ASP A 178 -2.54 20.24 5.93
N GLY A 179 -3.16 20.80 4.88
CA GLY A 179 -4.59 20.61 4.61
C GLY A 179 -4.91 19.18 4.18
N LEU A 180 -4.06 18.55 3.37
CA LEU A 180 -4.17 17.13 3.02
C LEU A 180 -4.10 16.24 4.27
N LEU A 181 -3.10 16.47 5.13
CA LEU A 181 -2.92 15.69 6.36
C LEU A 181 -4.08 15.89 7.34
N ALA A 182 -4.57 17.12 7.49
CA ALA A 182 -5.74 17.41 8.30
C ALA A 182 -7.00 16.68 7.78
N ALA A 183 -7.21 16.68 6.46
CA ALA A 183 -8.31 15.95 5.83
C ALA A 183 -8.18 14.43 6.03
N PHE A 184 -6.99 13.85 5.84
CA PHE A 184 -6.78 12.41 6.04
C PHE A 184 -7.06 12.01 7.48
N LYS A 185 -6.59 12.81 8.45
CA LYS A 185 -6.87 12.61 9.87
C LYS A 185 -8.38 12.62 10.16
N LEU A 186 -9.11 13.61 9.64
CA LEU A 186 -10.56 13.70 9.82
C LEU A 186 -11.28 12.49 9.21
N LEU A 187 -10.91 12.08 8.00
CA LEU A 187 -11.53 10.95 7.31
C LEU A 187 -11.33 9.63 8.06
N VAL A 188 -10.16 9.45 8.70
CA VAL A 188 -9.84 8.27 9.51
C VAL A 188 -10.57 8.26 10.86
N GLN A 189 -10.70 9.42 11.50
CA GLN A 189 -11.25 9.52 12.86
C GLN A 189 -12.78 9.65 12.89
N ALA A 190 -13.39 10.16 11.82
CA ALA A 190 -14.82 10.40 11.78
C ALA A 190 -15.61 9.08 11.79
N PRO A 191 -16.64 8.95 12.63
CA PRO A 191 -17.50 7.77 12.65
C PRO A 191 -18.23 7.63 11.31
N LYS A 192 -18.43 6.39 10.87
CA LYS A 192 -19.01 6.07 9.55
C LYS A 192 -20.24 5.20 9.72
N HIS A 193 -21.41 5.78 9.53
CA HIS A 193 -22.70 5.09 9.68
C HIS A 193 -23.53 5.13 8.40
N HIS A 194 -23.42 6.22 7.64
CA HIS A 194 -24.18 6.48 6.43
C HIS A 194 -23.26 6.82 5.26
N LEU A 195 -23.78 6.70 4.04
CA LEU A 195 -23.02 7.00 2.82
C LEU A 195 -22.41 8.41 2.82
N GLN A 196 -23.13 9.39 3.36
CA GLN A 196 -22.70 10.80 3.43
C GLN A 196 -21.48 11.00 4.34
N ASP A 197 -21.28 10.14 5.35
CA ASP A 197 -20.13 10.23 6.25
C ASP A 197 -18.81 9.90 5.54
N TRP A 198 -18.89 9.22 4.38
CA TRP A 198 -17.74 8.86 3.55
C TRP A 198 -17.39 9.92 2.52
N GLU A 199 -18.27 10.92 2.31
CA GLU A 199 -18.07 11.95 1.30
C GLU A 199 -16.90 12.87 1.69
N VAL A 200 -15.97 13.09 0.77
CA VAL A 200 -14.71 13.77 1.08
C VAL A 200 -14.89 15.28 1.17
N VAL A 201 -15.50 15.89 0.16
CA VAL A 201 -15.57 17.36 0.04
C VAL A 201 -16.52 17.97 1.09
N SER A 202 -17.60 17.28 1.45
CA SER A 202 -18.54 17.75 2.47
C SER A 202 -18.00 17.62 3.91
N ASN A 203 -17.10 16.66 4.16
CA ASN A 203 -16.57 16.37 5.50
C ASN A 203 -15.14 16.86 5.74
N THR A 204 -14.50 17.48 4.74
CA THR A 204 -13.11 17.98 4.86
C THR A 204 -12.96 19.36 4.23
N ALA A 205 -11.79 19.97 4.42
CA ALA A 205 -11.45 21.24 3.77
C ALA A 205 -10.83 21.06 2.36
N LEU A 206 -10.86 19.84 1.79
CA LEU A 206 -10.33 19.59 0.45
C LEU A 206 -11.25 20.20 -0.60
N THR A 207 -10.64 20.80 -1.62
CA THR A 207 -11.40 21.26 -2.79
C THR A 207 -11.81 20.07 -3.66
N GLU A 208 -12.79 20.26 -4.55
CA GLU A 208 -13.14 19.24 -5.57
C GLU A 208 -11.93 18.85 -6.43
N ARG A 209 -11.05 19.82 -6.73
CA ARG A 209 -9.81 19.56 -7.47
C ARG A 209 -8.86 18.66 -6.68
N ASP A 210 -8.65 18.94 -5.39
CA ASP A 210 -7.79 18.12 -4.54
C ASP A 210 -8.33 16.69 -4.44
N ALA A 211 -9.64 16.55 -4.22
CA ALA A 211 -10.32 15.26 -4.18
C ALA A 211 -10.23 14.53 -5.52
N HIS A 212 -10.34 15.25 -6.64
CA HIS A 212 -10.23 14.68 -7.98
C HIS A 212 -8.86 14.08 -8.26
N LEU A 213 -7.79 14.80 -7.91
CA LEU A 213 -6.40 14.34 -8.06
C LEU A 213 -6.09 13.08 -7.26
N LEU A 214 -6.84 12.84 -6.18
CA LEU A 214 -6.71 11.68 -5.29
C LEU A 214 -7.80 10.63 -5.54
N SER A 215 -8.53 10.71 -6.65
CA SER A 215 -9.65 9.82 -6.94
C SER A 215 -9.42 8.92 -8.15
N VAL A 216 -10.07 7.75 -8.10
CA VAL A 216 -10.31 6.90 -9.26
C VAL A 216 -11.81 6.87 -9.54
N GLU A 217 -12.19 6.92 -10.81
CA GLU A 217 -13.60 6.84 -11.22
C GLU A 217 -14.14 5.42 -11.09
N MET A 218 -15.35 5.27 -10.54
CA MET A 218 -16.07 4.00 -10.50
C MET A 218 -16.40 3.53 -11.91
N ALA A 219 -16.35 2.21 -12.12
CA ALA A 219 -16.66 1.61 -13.42
C ALA A 219 -15.78 2.15 -14.57
N SER A 220 -14.58 2.66 -14.27
CA SER A 220 -13.64 3.18 -15.26
C SER A 220 -12.78 2.10 -15.92
N GLN A 221 -12.76 0.88 -15.36
CA GLN A 221 -11.91 -0.22 -15.82
C GLN A 221 -12.74 -1.46 -16.14
N SER A 222 -12.31 -2.20 -17.16
CA SER A 222 -12.86 -3.52 -17.48
C SER A 222 -12.32 -4.57 -16.52
N TRP A 223 -13.17 -5.49 -16.06
CA TRP A 223 -12.75 -6.63 -15.25
C TRP A 223 -11.79 -7.52 -16.04
N ASP A 224 -10.60 -7.78 -15.49
CA ASP A 224 -9.64 -8.76 -16.02
C ASP A 224 -9.50 -9.92 -15.03
N GLU A 225 -9.74 -11.14 -15.50
CA GLU A 225 -9.81 -12.34 -14.66
C GLU A 225 -8.47 -12.68 -13.99
N SER A 226 -7.35 -12.20 -14.53
CA SER A 226 -5.99 -12.39 -13.96
C SER A 226 -5.51 -11.32 -12.96
N SER A 227 -6.38 -10.43 -12.47
CA SER A 227 -5.93 -9.21 -11.75
C SER A 227 -6.51 -8.97 -10.35
N HIS A 228 -7.26 -9.93 -9.80
CA HIS A 228 -8.06 -9.72 -8.58
C HIS A 228 -7.72 -10.64 -7.41
N LEU A 229 -6.72 -11.52 -7.55
CA LEU A 229 -6.18 -12.27 -6.43
C LEU A 229 -5.53 -11.31 -5.42
N LEU A 230 -5.64 -11.61 -4.12
CA LEU A 230 -4.98 -10.81 -3.08
C LEU A 230 -3.46 -10.76 -3.28
N ILE A 231 -2.88 -11.87 -3.76
CA ILE A 231 -1.45 -12.04 -4.01
C ILE A 231 -0.93 -11.33 -5.26
N GLU A 232 -1.80 -10.91 -6.18
CA GLU A 232 -1.45 -10.27 -7.46
C GLU A 232 -1.75 -8.78 -7.48
N ARG A 233 -2.27 -8.24 -6.39
CA ARG A 233 -2.55 -6.81 -6.27
C ARG A 233 -1.30 -6.00 -6.60
N GLU A 234 -1.48 -4.99 -7.44
CA GLU A 234 -0.50 -3.92 -7.55
C GLU A 234 -0.32 -3.30 -6.17
N GLY A 235 0.92 -3.04 -5.79
CA GLY A 235 1.20 -2.41 -4.50
C GLY A 235 0.62 -1.00 -4.39
N SER A 236 0.69 -0.45 -3.18
CA SER A 236 -0.07 0.65 -2.58
C SER A 236 -0.10 2.04 -3.27
N SER A 237 -0.29 2.12 -4.58
CA SER A 237 -0.38 3.38 -5.34
C SER A 237 -1.79 3.74 -5.82
N ARG A 238 -2.79 2.91 -5.52
CA ARG A 238 -4.17 3.16 -5.97
C ARG A 238 -4.72 4.44 -5.31
N PRO A 239 -5.43 5.30 -6.07
CA PRO A 239 -6.08 6.47 -5.51
C PRO A 239 -7.00 6.07 -4.36
N PRO A 240 -6.93 6.75 -3.21
CA PRO A 240 -7.69 6.37 -2.01
C PRO A 240 -9.16 6.77 -2.10
N PHE A 241 -9.48 7.76 -2.93
CA PHE A 241 -10.85 8.20 -3.12
C PHE A 241 -11.44 7.52 -4.34
N VAL A 242 -12.75 7.31 -4.26
CA VAL A 242 -13.53 6.82 -5.37
C VAL A 242 -14.54 7.87 -5.78
N ARG A 243 -14.57 8.18 -7.08
CA ARG A 243 -15.47 9.16 -7.67
C ARG A 243 -16.66 8.44 -8.30
N LEU A 244 -17.86 8.85 -7.88
CA LEU A 244 -19.10 8.52 -8.57
C LEU A 244 -19.74 9.83 -9.03
N ARG A 245 -19.75 10.06 -10.34
CA ARG A 245 -20.19 11.34 -10.93
C ARG A 245 -19.37 12.51 -10.36
N SER A 246 -20.01 13.45 -9.66
CA SER A 246 -19.38 14.62 -9.04
C SER A 246 -19.09 14.45 -7.55
N THR A 247 -19.30 13.26 -6.98
CA THR A 247 -19.10 13.01 -5.55
C THR A 247 -17.90 12.09 -5.31
N TYR A 248 -17.15 12.39 -4.25
CA TYR A 248 -15.90 11.72 -3.91
C TYR A 248 -16.05 11.04 -2.55
N TYR A 249 -15.66 9.76 -2.45
CA TYR A 249 -15.83 8.95 -1.25
C TYR A 249 -14.50 8.33 -0.80
N ALA A 250 -14.28 8.27 0.51
CA ALA A 250 -13.09 7.67 1.12
C ALA A 250 -13.44 6.44 1.99
N PHE A 251 -13.82 5.34 1.35
CA PHE A 251 -14.32 4.14 2.04
C PHE A 251 -13.27 3.36 2.85
N ASP A 252 -11.98 3.48 2.52
CA ASP A 252 -10.89 2.86 3.26
C ASP A 252 -9.90 3.94 3.73
N ALA A 253 -10.39 4.79 4.63
CA ALA A 253 -9.63 5.96 5.07
C ALA A 253 -8.31 5.59 5.78
N HIS A 254 -8.22 4.42 6.43
CA HIS A 254 -6.98 4.01 7.11
C HIS A 254 -5.79 3.89 6.16
N ARG A 255 -6.04 3.51 4.90
CA ARG A 255 -4.98 3.47 3.88
C ARG A 255 -4.41 4.84 3.53
N LEU A 256 -5.15 5.93 3.76
CA LEU A 256 -4.66 7.29 3.49
C LEU A 256 -3.37 7.61 4.24
N LEU A 257 -3.21 7.07 5.45
CA LEU A 257 -2.05 7.37 6.30
C LEU A 257 -0.88 6.44 6.01
N VAL A 258 -1.18 5.19 5.65
CA VAL A 258 -0.16 4.17 5.35
C VAL A 258 0.41 4.37 3.96
N ASP A 259 -0.48 4.54 2.98
CA ASP A 259 -0.16 4.67 1.56
C ASP A 259 0.03 6.14 1.16
N GLY A 260 -0.21 7.09 2.09
CA GLY A 260 -0.29 8.52 1.81
C GLY A 260 0.92 9.09 1.07
N TYR A 261 2.12 8.57 1.34
CA TYR A 261 3.33 8.98 0.60
C TYR A 261 3.23 8.59 -0.88
N ALA A 262 2.90 7.33 -1.17
CA ALA A 262 2.81 6.81 -2.53
C ALA A 262 1.64 7.45 -3.30
N ILE A 263 0.51 7.65 -2.62
CA ILE A 263 -0.68 8.33 -3.13
C ILE A 263 -0.36 9.77 -3.55
N ILE A 264 0.21 10.57 -2.63
CA ILE A 264 0.52 11.98 -2.89
C ILE A 264 1.59 12.08 -3.97
N LYS A 265 2.63 11.24 -3.90
CA LYS A 265 3.65 11.14 -4.94
C LYS A 265 3.03 10.89 -6.31
N ALA A 266 2.17 9.87 -6.44
CA ALA A 266 1.52 9.51 -7.70
C ALA A 266 0.72 10.68 -8.29
N ALA A 267 -0.05 11.38 -7.45
CA ALA A 267 -0.83 12.54 -7.87
C ALA A 267 0.04 13.72 -8.34
N VAL A 268 1.16 14.00 -7.64
CA VAL A 268 2.09 15.07 -8.00
C VAL A 268 2.85 14.74 -9.28
N ILE A 269 3.47 13.57 -9.38
CA ILE A 269 4.23 13.18 -10.58
C ILE A 269 3.32 12.98 -11.80
N GLY A 270 2.03 12.69 -11.57
CA GLY A 270 1.01 12.63 -12.62
C GLY A 270 0.70 13.97 -13.28
N GLN A 271 1.15 15.11 -12.72
CA GLN A 271 0.94 16.43 -13.32
C GLN A 271 1.88 16.74 -14.50
N GLY A 272 2.95 15.94 -14.68
CA GLY A 272 3.86 16.10 -15.82
C GLY A 272 5.28 15.66 -15.52
N GLU A 273 6.11 15.57 -16.57
CA GLU A 273 7.50 15.11 -16.43
C GLU A 273 8.38 16.07 -15.62
N GLU A 274 8.06 17.36 -15.58
CA GLU A 274 8.75 18.32 -14.72
C GLU A 274 8.61 17.97 -13.24
N PHE A 275 7.38 17.74 -12.77
CA PHE A 275 7.10 17.31 -11.40
C PHE A 275 7.73 15.96 -11.07
N LYS A 276 7.72 15.03 -12.02
CA LYS A 276 8.33 13.71 -11.87
C LYS A 276 9.85 13.79 -11.69
N ASN A 277 10.52 14.62 -12.50
CA ASN A 277 11.96 14.83 -12.39
C ASN A 277 12.33 15.56 -11.10
N ALA A 278 11.59 16.62 -10.74
CA ALA A 278 11.80 17.35 -9.49
C ALA A 278 11.58 16.47 -8.26
N TRP A 279 10.54 15.63 -8.25
CA TRP A 279 10.32 14.67 -7.17
C TRP A 279 11.47 13.67 -7.05
N ARG A 280 11.93 13.12 -8.18
CA ARG A 280 13.05 12.17 -8.22
C ARG A 280 14.33 12.80 -7.67
N GLU A 281 14.65 14.04 -8.04
CA GLU A 281 15.83 14.75 -7.56
C GLU A 281 15.80 14.95 -6.04
N ILE A 282 14.65 15.32 -5.48
CA ILE A 282 14.47 15.47 -4.03
C ILE A 282 14.61 14.11 -3.33
N GLU A 283 14.00 13.04 -3.87
CA GLU A 283 14.15 11.68 -3.32
C GLU A 283 15.61 11.22 -3.33
N GLN A 284 16.32 11.41 -4.44
CA GLN A 284 17.74 11.07 -4.56
C GLN A 284 18.58 11.83 -3.53
N THR A 285 18.36 13.14 -3.40
CA THR A 285 19.06 13.96 -2.40
C THR A 285 18.77 13.49 -0.98
N LYS A 286 17.51 13.23 -0.64
CA LYS A 286 17.09 12.77 0.69
C LYS A 286 17.71 11.41 1.04
N ASN A 287 17.68 10.46 0.09
CA ASN A 287 18.21 9.12 0.29
C ASN A 287 19.74 9.13 0.49
N ARG A 288 20.46 10.08 -0.14
CA ARG A 288 21.89 10.31 0.12
C ARG A 288 22.15 10.94 1.49
N LEU A 289 21.29 11.85 1.95
CA LEU A 289 21.48 12.59 3.20
C LEU A 289 21.26 11.75 4.46
N LEU A 290 20.39 10.73 4.42
CA LEU A 290 20.08 9.93 5.62
C LEU A 290 21.33 9.21 6.16
N PRO A 291 22.12 8.49 5.33
CA PRO A 291 23.36 7.88 5.79
C PRO A 291 24.42 8.93 6.18
N ILE A 292 24.49 10.06 5.48
CA ILE A 292 25.41 11.16 5.85
C ILE A 292 25.11 11.69 7.25
N THR A 293 23.84 11.73 7.65
CA THR A 293 23.44 12.18 8.99
C THR A 293 23.98 11.24 10.08
N PHE A 294 24.00 9.93 9.84
CA PHE A 294 24.63 8.96 10.73
C PHE A 294 26.14 9.24 10.89
N PHE A 295 26.83 9.53 9.78
CA PHE A 295 28.24 9.91 9.82
C PHE A 295 28.46 11.25 10.53
N THR A 296 27.58 12.25 10.38
CA THR A 296 27.69 13.50 11.15
C THR A 296 27.56 13.29 12.65
N ALA A 297 26.73 12.34 13.09
CA ALA A 297 26.63 11.99 14.51
C ALA A 297 27.89 11.25 15.01
N MET A 298 28.37 10.26 14.24
CA MET A 298 29.58 9.51 14.58
C MET A 298 30.86 10.35 14.55
N LEU A 299 30.95 11.30 13.61
CA LEU A 299 32.11 12.16 13.35
C LEU A 299 31.84 13.59 13.82
N SER A 300 31.04 13.76 14.87
CA SER A 300 30.53 15.05 15.38
C SER A 300 31.59 16.12 15.67
N ASN A 301 32.84 15.71 15.78
CA ASN A 301 34.03 16.51 16.05
C ASN A 301 34.87 16.80 14.78
N MET A 302 34.37 16.45 13.59
CA MET A 302 34.94 16.81 12.28
C MET A 302 34.05 17.86 11.59
N HIS A 303 34.66 18.80 10.86
CA HIS A 303 33.93 19.69 9.96
C HIS A 303 33.48 18.91 8.74
N TRP A 304 32.27 19.16 8.25
CA TRP A 304 31.75 18.43 7.11
C TRP A 304 31.18 19.35 6.03
N GLN A 305 31.31 18.90 4.78
CA GLN A 305 30.77 19.54 3.59
C GLN A 305 30.11 18.49 2.70
N ARG A 306 28.99 18.88 2.07
CA ARG A 306 28.25 18.03 1.12
C ARG A 306 28.73 18.27 -0.30
N ASP A 307 28.48 17.29 -1.18
CA ASP A 307 28.70 17.40 -2.63
C ASP A 307 30.13 17.85 -2.94
N TRP A 308 31.10 17.27 -2.22
CA TRP A 308 32.49 17.72 -2.27
C TRP A 308 33.13 17.34 -3.62
N PRO A 309 33.68 18.30 -4.38
CA PRO A 309 34.26 18.02 -5.69
C PRO A 309 35.50 17.13 -5.56
N LEU A 310 35.55 16.06 -6.37
CA LEU A 310 36.66 15.11 -6.42
C LEU A 310 36.93 14.74 -7.89
N GLY A 311 37.97 15.35 -8.47
CA GLY A 311 38.31 15.15 -9.89
C GLY A 311 37.23 15.70 -10.82
N GLU A 312 36.76 14.88 -11.76
CA GLU A 312 35.65 15.22 -12.68
C GLU A 312 34.25 15.00 -12.07
N GLY A 313 34.17 14.53 -10.82
CA GLY A 313 32.91 14.25 -10.13
C GLY A 313 32.81 14.88 -8.74
N SER A 314 31.86 14.40 -7.95
CA SER A 314 31.66 14.80 -6.55
C SER A 314 31.43 13.57 -5.68
N VAL A 315 31.92 13.58 -4.45
CA VAL A 315 31.52 12.63 -3.41
C VAL A 315 30.40 13.23 -2.54
N ASP A 316 29.58 12.39 -1.92
CA ASP A 316 28.39 12.85 -1.20
C ASP A 316 28.75 13.71 0.02
N ALA A 317 29.84 13.39 0.73
CA ALA A 317 30.35 14.22 1.82
C ALA A 317 31.86 14.11 2.02
N LEU A 318 32.47 15.21 2.49
CA LEU A 318 33.82 15.26 3.07
C LEU A 318 33.69 15.56 4.56
N PHE A 319 34.40 14.81 5.39
CA PHE A 319 34.65 15.12 6.80
C PHE A 319 36.13 15.39 7.00
N GLU A 320 36.47 16.50 7.63
CA GLU A 320 37.85 16.89 7.88
C GLU A 320 38.09 17.40 9.30
N ARG A 321 39.25 17.03 9.84
CA ARG A 321 39.80 17.58 11.07
C ARG A 321 41.32 17.45 11.03
N ASP A 322 42.02 18.57 11.20
CA ASP A 322 43.47 18.64 11.12
C ASP A 322 43.97 18.02 9.78
N GLU A 323 44.86 17.02 9.82
CA GLU A 323 45.36 16.32 8.63
C GLU A 323 44.50 15.14 8.18
N LYS A 324 43.40 14.83 8.89
CA LYS A 324 42.54 13.68 8.58
C LYS A 324 41.37 14.11 7.71
N ARG A 325 41.23 13.44 6.56
CA ARG A 325 40.10 13.59 5.65
C ARG A 325 39.43 12.24 5.44
N LEU A 326 38.10 12.23 5.52
CA LEU A 326 37.27 11.08 5.21
C LEU A 326 36.28 11.49 4.12
N LEU A 327 36.35 10.82 2.99
CA LEU A 327 35.40 10.99 1.89
C LEU A 327 34.32 9.90 2.02
N ILE A 328 33.06 10.30 1.97
CA ILE A 328 31.92 9.39 2.00
C ILE A 328 31.24 9.41 0.64
N GLN A 329 31.17 8.23 0.05
CA GLN A 329 30.29 7.92 -1.06
C GLN A 329 29.25 6.95 -0.55
N VAL A 330 27.97 7.31 -0.66
CA VAL A 330 26.84 6.46 -0.32
C VAL A 330 26.44 5.75 -1.61
N PRO A 331 26.74 4.45 -1.79
CA PRO A 331 26.15 3.70 -2.89
C PRO A 331 24.64 3.67 -2.66
N TRP A 332 23.88 4.38 -3.49
CA TRP A 332 22.43 4.30 -3.48
C TRP A 332 21.97 3.34 -4.58
N ALA A 333 20.93 2.58 -4.26
CA ALA A 333 20.13 1.88 -5.26
C ALA A 333 18.77 2.58 -5.31
N ASP A 334 18.22 2.73 -6.52
CA ASP A 334 16.85 3.18 -6.75
C ASP A 334 15.86 2.11 -6.26
N TRP A 335 15.83 1.83 -4.96
CA TRP A 335 14.73 1.08 -4.39
C TRP A 335 13.54 2.02 -4.38
N THR A 336 12.63 1.78 -5.31
CA THR A 336 11.38 2.50 -5.42
C THR A 336 10.67 2.44 -4.07
N THR A 337 10.37 3.60 -3.50
CA THR A 337 9.43 3.75 -2.37
C THR A 337 7.99 3.41 -2.76
N GLN A 338 7.77 2.88 -3.98
CA GLN A 338 6.50 2.31 -4.39
C GLN A 338 6.29 1.04 -3.57
N GLY A 339 5.08 0.80 -3.08
CA GLY A 339 4.74 -0.50 -2.52
C GLY A 339 5.03 -1.56 -3.57
N ILE A 340 6.06 -2.37 -3.34
CA ILE A 340 6.33 -3.54 -4.16
C ILE A 340 5.47 -4.64 -3.56
N ASN A 341 4.77 -5.39 -4.39
CA ASN A 341 4.13 -6.62 -3.94
C ASN A 341 5.26 -7.63 -3.66
N PRO A 342 5.53 -7.99 -2.39
CA PRO A 342 6.66 -8.85 -2.04
C PRO A 342 6.47 -10.30 -2.55
N LEU A 343 5.27 -10.64 -3.02
CA LEU A 343 4.90 -11.96 -3.51
C LEU A 343 5.13 -12.11 -5.01
N VAL A 344 5.29 -10.99 -5.73
CA VAL A 344 5.63 -10.99 -7.16
C VAL A 344 7.16 -10.90 -7.28
N VAL A 345 7.79 -12.05 -7.52
CA VAL A 345 9.19 -12.08 -7.93
C VAL A 345 9.26 -11.53 -9.35
N GLN A 346 9.47 -10.23 -9.50
CA GLN A 346 9.88 -9.68 -10.78
C GLN A 346 11.22 -10.32 -11.10
N SER A 347 11.27 -11.14 -12.14
CA SER A 347 12.53 -11.45 -12.80
C SER A 347 13.16 -10.11 -13.14
N ALA A 348 14.29 -9.78 -12.50
CA ALA A 348 15.05 -8.60 -12.81
C ALA A 348 15.42 -8.66 -14.30
N GLN A 349 14.59 -8.05 -15.15
CA GLN A 349 14.97 -7.77 -16.52
C GLN A 349 16.00 -6.65 -16.39
N GLY A 350 17.25 -7.01 -16.67
CA GLY A 350 18.35 -6.07 -16.65
C GLY A 350 18.04 -4.86 -17.52
N THR A 351 18.24 -3.69 -16.94
CA THR A 351 18.52 -2.44 -17.64
C THR A 351 19.70 -1.79 -16.95
#